data_AF-A0A6I7WGV3-F1
#
_entry.id   AF-A0A6I7WGV3-F1
#
_cell.length_a   1.000
_cell.length_b   1.000
_cell.length_c   1.000
_cell.angle_alpha   90.00
_cell.angle_beta   90.00
_cell.angle_gamma   90.00
#
_symmetry.space_group_name_H-M   'P 1'
#
loop_
_entity.id
_entity.type
_entity.pdbx_description
1 polymer ?
#
loop_
_entity_poly.entity_id
_entity_poly.type
_entity_poly.pdbx_seq_one_letter_code
_entity_poly.pdbx_strand_id
1 'polypeptide(L)'
;GLEKEHENFLGSIKTQTDTLLEKLGQLKTLKGFDFKQGEKVKTKLDKYKLDLQFFSILDSEKTQKAIAPINTSIDQVIEQAGNLQGKINIQRALMKRLIKNHQANINNFLSYAGYKYEVQIPGEDDKCQLKLWHIDYDKSVSGGNQHLSFGERNAFAIVLFMYECLAKKPDLIVLDDPISSFDKNKKYAILEMLFRGKPENCLKSDTVLMLTHDVEPIIDTVKALSNQFYNQLSASYLRYSLGTVSELTISKDDLKTFTQICNSILNKDCDVILKLIYLRRNYEILDDREDAYQVLSNLF
;
A
#
# COMPACT_ATOMS: atom_id res chain seq x y z
N GLY A 1 56.83 -45.33 41.48
CA GLY A 1 55.57 -44.94 40.81
C GLY A 1 55.37 -43.47 41.06
N LEU A 2 54.71 -42.76 40.14
CA LEU A 2 54.31 -41.37 40.38
C LEU A 2 53.43 -41.30 41.63
N GLU A 3 53.66 -40.31 42.49
CA GLU A 3 52.78 -40.06 43.63
C GLU A 3 51.41 -39.60 43.15
N LYS A 4 50.34 -39.96 43.87
CA LYS A 4 48.94 -39.62 43.54
C LYS A 4 48.72 -38.12 43.30
N GLU A 5 49.51 -37.29 43.98
CA GLU A 5 49.48 -35.83 43.86
C GLU A 5 49.94 -35.37 42.46
N HIS A 6 50.96 -36.00 41.89
CA HIS A 6 51.44 -35.72 40.53
C HIS A 6 50.44 -36.20 39.47
N GLU A 7 49.78 -37.34 39.68
CA GLU A 7 48.73 -37.83 38.78
C GLU A 7 47.52 -36.89 38.75
N ASN A 8 47.09 -36.38 39.91
CA ASN A 8 46.00 -35.43 40.02
C ASN A 8 46.34 -34.07 39.36
N PHE A 9 47.58 -33.60 39.51
CA PHE A 9 48.04 -32.37 38.88
C PHE A 9 48.09 -32.48 37.34
N LEU A 10 48.64 -33.58 36.81
CA LEU A 10 48.65 -33.84 35.37
C LEU A 10 47.23 -34.04 34.82
N GLY A 11 46.34 -34.67 35.59
CA GLY A 11 44.93 -34.79 35.27
C GLY A 11 44.22 -33.45 35.16
N SER A 12 44.50 -32.50 36.06
CA SER A 12 43.88 -31.17 36.01
C SER A 12 44.42 -30.31 34.86
N ILE A 13 45.72 -30.40 34.54
CA ILE A 13 46.31 -29.76 33.34
C ILE A 13 45.61 -30.25 32.09
N LYS A 14 45.47 -31.57 31.93
CA LYS A 14 44.80 -32.16 30.78
C LYS A 14 43.38 -31.65 30.66
N THR A 15 42.62 -31.69 31.75
CA THR A 15 41.21 -31.26 31.77
C THR A 15 41.06 -29.77 31.40
N GLN A 16 41.90 -28.89 31.96
CA GLN A 16 41.88 -27.47 31.62
C GLN A 16 42.27 -27.22 30.15
N THR A 17 43.25 -27.97 29.63
CA THR A 17 43.72 -27.85 28.25
C THR A 17 42.65 -28.33 27.26
N ASP A 18 42.04 -29.48 27.52
CA ASP A 18 40.96 -30.05 26.69
C ASP A 18 39.75 -29.10 26.64
N THR A 19 39.37 -28.52 27.78
CA THR A 19 38.26 -27.57 27.88
C THR A 19 38.54 -26.28 27.10
N LEU A 20 39.77 -25.75 27.16
CA LEU A 20 40.17 -24.57 26.39
C LEU A 20 40.18 -24.86 24.87
N LEU A 21 40.70 -26.02 24.48
CA LEU A 21 40.69 -26.51 23.10
C LEU A 21 39.28 -26.65 22.56
N GLU A 22 38.35 -27.17 23.35
CA GLU A 22 36.94 -27.28 22.96
C GLU A 22 36.33 -25.90 22.72
N LYS A 23 36.52 -24.94 23.63
CA LYS A 23 36.01 -23.56 23.46
C LYS A 23 36.59 -22.87 22.22
N LEU A 24 37.89 -23.01 21.98
CA LEU A 24 38.55 -22.49 20.78
C LEU A 24 38.07 -23.19 19.50
N GLY A 25 37.82 -24.50 19.58
CA GLY A 25 37.24 -25.29 18.50
C GLY A 25 35.85 -24.79 18.11
N GLN A 26 34.98 -24.55 19.10
CA GLN A 26 33.65 -23.99 18.88
C GLN A 26 33.69 -22.57 18.27
N LEU A 27 34.64 -21.74 18.71
CA LEU A 27 34.91 -20.41 18.13
C LEU A 27 35.35 -20.48 16.68
N LYS A 28 36.23 -21.43 16.33
CA LYS A 28 36.71 -21.66 14.97
C LYS A 28 35.60 -22.14 14.02
N THR A 29 34.62 -22.86 14.55
CA THR A 29 33.46 -23.34 13.76
C THR A 29 32.36 -22.31 13.61
N LEU A 30 32.42 -21.19 14.33
CA LEU A 30 31.39 -20.16 14.33
C LEU A 30 31.29 -19.51 12.94
N LYS A 31 30.14 -19.66 12.30
CA LYS A 31 29.81 -19.07 10.99
C LYS A 31 28.65 -18.10 11.13
N GLY A 32 28.55 -17.14 10.21
CA GLY A 32 27.45 -16.16 10.19
C GLY A 32 26.04 -16.76 10.11
N PHE A 33 25.92 -18.02 9.69
CA PHE A 33 24.65 -18.77 9.61
C PHE A 33 24.19 -19.39 10.94
N ASP A 34 25.02 -19.37 12.00
CA ASP A 34 24.68 -19.94 13.31
C ASP A 34 23.73 -19.06 14.15
N PHE A 35 23.45 -17.85 13.65
CA PHE A 35 22.51 -16.90 14.25
C PHE A 35 21.19 -16.95 13.49
N LYS A 36 20.15 -17.49 14.12
CA LYS A 36 18.79 -17.49 13.56
C LYS A 36 18.14 -16.13 13.74
N GLN A 37 17.22 -15.79 12.82
CA GLN A 37 16.40 -14.58 12.88
C GLN A 37 15.67 -14.50 14.23
N GLY A 38 15.96 -13.47 15.03
CA GLY A 38 15.35 -13.23 16.34
C GLY A 38 16.13 -13.73 17.57
N GLU A 39 17.25 -14.44 17.40
CA GLU A 39 18.11 -14.80 18.53
C GLU A 39 18.86 -13.58 19.07
N LYS A 40 19.03 -13.50 20.40
CA LYS A 40 19.86 -12.48 21.04
C LYS A 40 21.34 -12.79 20.77
N VAL A 41 21.85 -12.32 19.62
CA VAL A 41 23.23 -12.48 19.14
C VAL A 41 24.25 -12.19 20.25
N LYS A 42 24.02 -11.11 21.02
CA LYS A 42 24.82 -10.75 22.20
C LYS A 42 24.99 -11.90 23.21
N THR A 43 23.90 -12.57 23.58
CA THR A 43 23.93 -13.65 24.59
C THR A 43 24.63 -14.92 24.10
N LYS A 44 24.66 -15.16 22.78
CA LYS A 44 25.45 -16.26 22.20
C LYS A 44 26.92 -15.89 22.16
N LEU A 45 27.26 -14.70 21.66
CA LEU A 45 28.64 -14.23 21.55
C LEU A 45 29.33 -14.07 22.91
N ASP A 46 28.61 -13.61 23.94
CA ASP A 46 29.14 -13.51 25.30
C ASP A 46 29.60 -14.89 25.86
N LYS A 47 28.97 -15.99 25.45
CA LYS A 47 29.38 -17.36 25.89
C LYS A 47 30.69 -17.83 25.28
N TYR A 48 31.10 -17.23 24.16
CA TYR A 48 32.37 -17.54 23.50
C TYR A 48 33.55 -16.76 24.08
N LYS A 49 33.31 -15.82 25.00
CA LYS A 49 34.40 -15.14 25.72
C LYS A 49 35.20 -16.15 26.53
N LEU A 50 36.51 -16.06 26.39
CA LEU A 50 37.45 -16.90 27.11
C LEU A 50 37.84 -16.17 28.39
N ASP A 51 37.27 -16.64 29.51
CA ASP A 51 37.64 -16.19 30.84
C ASP A 51 38.67 -17.14 31.44
N LEU A 52 39.89 -16.64 31.65
CA LEU A 52 41.04 -17.38 32.19
C LEU A 52 40.93 -17.63 33.70
N GLN A 53 40.01 -16.97 34.41
CA GLN A 53 39.80 -17.20 35.86
C GLN A 53 39.46 -18.66 36.18
N PHE A 54 38.90 -19.39 35.22
CA PHE A 54 38.57 -20.82 35.34
C PHE A 54 39.70 -21.76 34.88
N PHE A 55 40.83 -21.21 34.42
CA PHE A 55 41.99 -21.93 33.90
C PHE A 55 43.27 -21.53 34.64
N SER A 56 43.25 -21.65 35.97
CA SER A 56 44.35 -21.20 36.86
C SER A 56 45.74 -21.75 36.51
N ILE A 57 45.83 -22.91 35.85
CA ILE A 57 47.11 -23.54 35.47
C ILE A 57 47.60 -23.03 34.10
N LEU A 58 46.68 -22.54 33.28
CA LEU A 58 46.95 -22.00 31.94
C LEU A 58 46.99 -20.46 31.93
N ASP A 59 46.72 -19.80 33.06
CA ASP A 59 46.72 -18.34 33.22
C ASP A 59 48.14 -17.77 33.29
N SER A 60 48.89 -17.94 32.20
CA SER A 60 50.21 -17.34 32.02
C SER A 60 50.11 -16.01 31.26
N GLU A 61 51.10 -15.14 31.43
CA GLU A 61 51.18 -13.86 30.71
C GLU A 61 51.14 -14.05 29.18
N LYS A 62 51.70 -15.15 28.66
CA LYS A 62 51.63 -15.50 27.23
C LYS A 62 50.21 -15.90 26.80
N THR A 63 49.50 -16.67 27.62
CA THR A 63 48.12 -17.08 27.34
C THR A 63 47.18 -15.89 27.36
N GLN A 64 47.34 -14.99 28.34
CA GLN A 64 46.57 -13.74 28.41
C GLN A 64 46.77 -12.87 27.16
N LYS A 65 48.03 -12.70 26.71
CA LYS A 65 48.34 -11.95 25.47
C LYS A 65 47.74 -12.59 24.21
N ALA A 66 47.61 -13.91 24.16
CA ALA A 66 46.99 -14.62 23.04
C ALA A 66 45.46 -14.54 23.04
N ILE A 67 44.82 -14.54 24.21
CA ILE A 67 43.36 -14.51 24.36
C ILE A 67 42.80 -13.08 24.25
N ALA A 68 43.54 -12.07 24.72
CA ALA A 68 43.13 -10.67 24.65
C ALA A 68 42.60 -10.25 23.26
N PRO A 69 43.32 -10.45 22.13
CA PRO A 69 42.83 -10.05 20.81
C PRO A 69 41.58 -10.83 20.38
N ILE A 70 41.40 -12.07 20.83
CA ILE A 70 40.21 -12.88 20.53
C ILE A 70 38.99 -12.26 21.25
N ASN A 71 39.11 -12.00 22.55
CA ASN A 71 38.02 -11.39 23.32
C ASN A 71 37.69 -9.98 22.80
N THR A 72 38.70 -9.17 22.46
CA THR A 72 38.48 -7.85 21.83
C THR A 72 37.74 -7.96 20.50
N SER A 73 38.05 -8.96 19.67
CA SER A 73 37.35 -9.20 18.41
C SER A 73 35.88 -9.60 18.65
N ILE A 74 35.63 -10.43 19.66
CA ILE A 74 34.26 -10.81 20.07
C ILE A 74 33.48 -9.57 20.53
N ASP A 75 34.10 -8.70 21.33
CA ASP A 75 33.49 -7.44 21.79
C ASP A 75 33.11 -6.52 20.62
N GLN A 76 34.00 -6.37 19.63
CA GLN A 76 33.71 -5.59 18.42
C GLN A 76 32.53 -6.18 17.63
N VAL A 77 32.47 -7.51 17.48
CA VAL A 77 31.34 -8.17 16.79
C VAL A 77 30.04 -7.97 17.57
N ILE A 78 30.07 -8.04 18.91
CA ILE A 78 28.90 -7.77 19.77
C ILE A 78 28.40 -6.34 19.58
N GLU A 79 29.31 -5.36 19.54
CA GLU A 79 28.97 -3.96 19.34
C GLU A 79 28.29 -3.73 17.98
N GLN A 80 28.90 -4.24 16.90
CA GLN A 80 28.34 -4.14 15.55
C GLN A 80 26.98 -4.86 15.43
N ALA A 81 26.85 -6.05 16.02
CA ALA A 81 25.59 -6.78 16.06
C ALA A 81 24.50 -6.01 16.84
N GLY A 82 24.88 -5.34 17.93
CA GLY A 82 23.98 -4.47 18.69
C GLY A 82 23.45 -3.30 17.86
N ASN A 83 24.34 -2.62 17.15
CA ASN A 83 23.98 -1.52 16.24
C ASN A 83 23.03 -1.99 15.12
N LEU A 84 23.32 -3.13 14.52
CA LEU A 84 22.47 -3.72 13.48
C LEU A 84 21.09 -4.11 14.03
N GLN A 85 21.04 -4.77 15.19
CA GLN A 85 19.79 -5.13 15.85
C GLN A 85 18.94 -3.89 16.17
N GLY A 86 19.58 -2.79 16.60
CA GLY A 86 18.92 -1.51 16.79
C GLY A 86 18.26 -1.00 15.50
N LYS A 87 18.99 -0.99 14.37
CA LYS A 87 18.44 -0.59 13.07
C LYS A 87 17.29 -1.49 12.61
N ILE A 88 17.41 -2.81 12.78
CA ILE A 88 16.34 -3.78 12.46
C ILE A 88 15.08 -3.50 13.29
N ASN A 89 15.24 -3.21 14.59
CA ASN A 89 14.11 -2.90 15.46
C ASN A 89 13.41 -1.60 15.05
N ILE A 90 14.17 -0.57 14.67
CA ILE A 90 13.61 0.67 14.12
C ILE A 90 12.82 0.39 12.84
N GLN A 91 13.41 -0.37 11.90
CA GLN A 91 12.75 -0.74 10.65
C GLN A 91 11.45 -1.53 10.89
N ARG A 92 11.47 -2.52 11.79
CA ARG A 92 10.27 -3.28 12.17
C ARG A 92 9.17 -2.39 12.76
N ALA A 93 9.54 -1.44 13.61
CA ALA A 93 8.59 -0.50 14.20
C ALA A 93 7.95 0.41 13.13
N LEU A 94 8.75 0.91 12.19
CA LEU A 94 8.26 1.70 11.05
C LEU A 94 7.33 0.88 10.16
N MET A 95 7.70 -0.35 9.82
CA MET A 95 6.89 -1.26 9.01
C MET A 95 5.54 -1.58 9.68
N LYS A 96 5.54 -1.89 10.99
CA LYS A 96 4.29 -2.12 11.75
C LYS A 96 3.37 -0.90 11.72
N ARG A 97 3.95 0.31 11.86
CA ARG A 97 3.18 1.56 11.78
C ARG A 97 2.62 1.78 10.38
N LEU A 98 3.42 1.54 9.34
CA LEU A 98 3.01 1.69 7.94
C LEU A 98 1.85 0.75 7.60
N ILE A 99 1.98 -0.55 7.94
CA ILE A 99 0.94 -1.56 7.73
C ILE A 99 -0.36 -1.14 8.44
N LYS A 100 -0.28 -0.72 9.70
CA LYS A 100 -1.45 -0.28 10.47
C LYS A 100 -2.13 0.93 9.82
N ASN A 101 -1.36 1.91 9.35
CA ASN A 101 -1.89 3.09 8.70
C ASN A 101 -2.57 2.76 7.36
N HIS A 102 -1.91 1.97 6.50
CA HIS A 102 -2.49 1.56 5.21
C HIS A 102 -3.73 0.69 5.40
N GLN A 103 -3.72 -0.25 6.35
CA GLN A 103 -4.90 -1.06 6.67
C GLN A 103 -6.08 -0.18 7.11
N ALA A 104 -5.85 0.80 7.98
CA ALA A 104 -6.90 1.73 8.42
C ALA A 104 -7.44 2.57 7.25
N ASN A 105 -6.57 3.10 6.40
CA ASN A 105 -6.99 3.89 5.24
C ASN A 105 -7.80 3.07 4.23
N ILE A 106 -7.37 1.84 3.94
CA ILE A 106 -8.10 0.93 3.05
C ILE A 106 -9.49 0.61 3.64
N ASN A 107 -9.57 0.27 4.92
CA ASN A 107 -10.85 -0.08 5.55
C ASN A 107 -11.79 1.13 5.65
N ASN A 108 -11.26 2.32 5.92
CA ASN A 108 -12.05 3.55 5.90
C ASN A 108 -12.65 3.81 4.51
N PHE A 109 -11.87 3.60 3.44
CA PHE A 109 -12.38 3.70 2.08
C PHE A 109 -13.48 2.66 1.80
N LEU A 110 -13.24 1.40 2.15
CA LEU A 110 -14.23 0.33 1.91
C LEU A 110 -15.55 0.64 2.61
N SER A 111 -15.49 1.08 3.87
CA SER A 111 -16.65 1.52 4.64
C SER A 111 -17.34 2.73 4.00
N TYR A 112 -16.59 3.76 3.59
CA TYR A 112 -17.13 4.97 2.97
C TYR A 112 -17.82 4.70 1.62
N ALA A 113 -17.26 3.80 0.81
CA ALA A 113 -17.83 3.37 -0.46
C ALA A 113 -18.97 2.34 -0.30
N GLY A 114 -19.31 1.95 0.94
CA GLY A 114 -20.40 1.03 1.25
C GLY A 114 -20.09 -0.44 0.98
N TYR A 115 -18.81 -0.81 0.86
CA TYR A 115 -18.39 -2.20 0.72
C TYR A 115 -18.43 -2.92 2.06
N LYS A 116 -19.00 -4.13 2.08
CA LYS A 116 -19.12 -4.96 3.28
C LYS A 116 -17.87 -5.80 3.55
N TYR A 117 -16.69 -5.26 3.28
CA TYR A 117 -15.43 -5.97 3.43
C TYR A 117 -14.41 -5.16 4.20
N GLU A 118 -13.53 -5.87 4.91
CA GLU A 118 -12.38 -5.30 5.59
C GLU A 118 -11.12 -6.06 5.21
N VAL A 119 -10.03 -5.31 5.04
CA VAL A 119 -8.69 -5.85 4.87
C VAL A 119 -8.04 -6.04 6.23
N GLN A 120 -7.45 -7.21 6.42
CA GLN A 120 -6.54 -7.49 7.51
C GLN A 120 -5.21 -7.98 6.94
N ILE A 121 -4.11 -7.54 7.54
CA ILE A 121 -2.77 -8.01 7.17
C ILE A 121 -2.20 -8.79 8.37
N PRO A 122 -2.69 -10.02 8.64
CA PRO A 122 -2.14 -10.84 9.71
C PRO A 122 -0.72 -11.31 9.38
N GLY A 123 0.14 -11.34 10.39
CA GLY A 123 1.50 -11.86 10.32
C GLY A 123 2.54 -10.91 10.92
N GLU A 124 3.76 -11.43 11.08
CA GLU A 124 4.96 -10.62 11.36
C GLU A 124 6.01 -10.91 10.28
N ASP A 125 6.78 -9.87 9.92
CA ASP A 125 7.87 -9.91 8.94
C ASP A 125 7.44 -10.56 7.60
N ASP A 126 8.12 -11.62 7.16
CA ASP A 126 7.94 -12.27 5.84
C ASP A 126 6.63 -13.07 5.69
N LYS A 127 5.83 -13.16 6.76
CA LYS A 127 4.54 -13.90 6.74
C LYS A 127 3.32 -12.99 6.63
N CYS A 128 3.51 -11.69 6.42
CA CYS A 128 2.41 -10.75 6.20
C CYS A 128 1.66 -11.11 4.91
N GLN A 129 0.41 -11.52 5.05
CA GLN A 129 -0.48 -11.77 3.92
C GLN A 129 -1.69 -10.86 4.02
N LEU A 130 -2.02 -10.17 2.94
CA LEU A 130 -3.27 -9.42 2.85
C LEU A 130 -4.43 -10.42 2.76
N LYS A 131 -5.35 -10.35 3.72
CA LYS A 131 -6.58 -11.14 3.77
C LYS A 131 -7.78 -10.23 3.72
N LEU A 132 -8.79 -10.64 2.96
CA LEU A 132 -10.06 -9.94 2.89
C LEU A 132 -11.11 -10.67 3.73
N TRP A 133 -11.85 -9.94 4.55
CA TRP A 133 -12.88 -10.44 5.45
C TRP A 133 -14.21 -9.79 5.09
N HIS A 134 -15.30 -10.55 5.11
CA HIS A 134 -16.63 -9.99 4.93
C HIS A 134 -17.18 -9.60 6.31
N ILE A 135 -17.78 -8.41 6.46
CA ILE A 135 -18.22 -7.90 7.77
C ILE A 135 -19.28 -8.83 8.40
N ASP A 136 -20.18 -9.36 7.59
CA ASP A 136 -21.25 -10.26 8.04
C ASP A 136 -20.79 -11.75 8.25
N TYR A 137 -19.53 -12.10 7.95
CA TYR A 137 -19.03 -13.48 8.08
C TYR A 137 -17.64 -13.55 8.72
N ASP A 138 -17.50 -14.41 9.72
CA ASP A 138 -16.28 -14.54 10.54
C ASP A 138 -15.14 -15.33 9.85
N LYS A 139 -15.16 -15.41 8.52
CA LYS A 139 -14.16 -16.13 7.71
C LYS A 139 -13.57 -15.22 6.65
N SER A 140 -12.25 -15.32 6.48
CA SER A 140 -11.57 -14.68 5.36
C SER A 140 -12.07 -15.25 4.04
N VAL A 141 -12.30 -14.38 3.06
CA VAL A 141 -12.71 -14.76 1.70
C VAL A 141 -11.55 -15.52 1.03
N SER A 142 -11.73 -16.82 0.81
CA SER A 142 -10.83 -17.64 0.00
C SER A 142 -11.30 -17.66 -1.46
N GLY A 143 -10.46 -17.22 -2.39
CA GLY A 143 -10.79 -17.20 -3.82
C GLY A 143 -11.63 -15.98 -4.23
N GLY A 144 -11.00 -14.80 -4.32
CA GLY A 144 -11.68 -13.53 -4.65
C GLY A 144 -12.55 -13.56 -5.93
N ASN A 145 -12.21 -14.42 -6.90
CA ASN A 145 -13.00 -14.62 -8.12
C ASN A 145 -14.37 -15.29 -7.89
N GLN A 146 -14.58 -15.96 -6.76
CA GLN A 146 -15.81 -16.72 -6.48
C GLN A 146 -16.82 -15.94 -5.61
N HIS A 147 -16.37 -14.85 -4.97
CA HIS A 147 -17.16 -14.19 -3.92
C HIS A 147 -17.26 -12.67 -4.06
N LEU A 148 -16.44 -12.03 -4.89
CA LEU A 148 -16.52 -10.59 -5.14
C LEU A 148 -17.29 -10.32 -6.43
N SER A 149 -18.15 -9.31 -6.39
CA SER A 149 -18.72 -8.74 -7.61
C SER A 149 -17.64 -8.10 -8.47
N PHE A 150 -17.95 -7.88 -9.76
CA PHE A 150 -17.03 -7.25 -10.69
C PHE A 150 -16.60 -5.84 -10.22
N GLY A 151 -17.55 -5.05 -9.70
CA GLY A 151 -17.27 -3.74 -9.14
C GLY A 151 -16.34 -3.81 -7.93
N GLU A 152 -16.63 -4.69 -6.95
CA GLU A 152 -15.78 -4.83 -5.76
C GLU A 152 -14.34 -5.22 -6.14
N ARG A 153 -14.17 -6.19 -7.03
CA ARG A 153 -12.85 -6.59 -7.51
C ARG A 153 -12.08 -5.42 -8.12
N ASN A 154 -12.75 -4.61 -8.95
CA ASN A 154 -12.14 -3.45 -9.56
C ASN A 154 -11.79 -2.37 -8.53
N ALA A 155 -12.63 -2.14 -7.51
CA ALA A 155 -12.31 -1.19 -6.44
C ALA A 155 -11.05 -1.64 -5.68
N PHE A 156 -10.96 -2.92 -5.33
CA PHE A 156 -9.76 -3.46 -4.69
C PHE A 156 -8.52 -3.31 -5.57
N ALA A 157 -8.64 -3.61 -6.86
CA ALA A 157 -7.53 -3.49 -7.80
C ALA A 157 -7.02 -2.04 -7.87
N ILE A 158 -7.92 -1.05 -7.97
CA ILE A 158 -7.57 0.37 -8.03
C ILE A 158 -6.91 0.85 -6.74
N VAL A 159 -7.43 0.42 -5.57
CA VAL A 159 -6.83 0.76 -4.28
C VAL A 159 -5.41 0.21 -4.18
N LEU A 160 -5.21 -1.07 -4.52
CA LEU A 160 -3.89 -1.69 -4.47
C LEU A 160 -2.93 -1.05 -5.47
N PHE A 161 -3.41 -0.73 -6.68
CA PHE A 161 -2.66 -0.03 -7.70
C PHE A 161 -2.24 1.38 -7.24
N MET A 162 -3.13 2.11 -6.57
CA MET A 162 -2.82 3.42 -5.98
C MET A 162 -1.66 3.29 -4.97
N TYR A 163 -1.72 2.33 -4.04
CA TYR A 163 -0.62 2.12 -3.08
C TYR A 163 0.67 1.66 -3.74
N GLU A 164 0.59 0.88 -4.81
CA GLU A 164 1.76 0.52 -5.62
C GLU A 164 2.39 1.77 -6.27
N CYS A 165 1.59 2.69 -6.79
CA CYS A 165 2.06 3.96 -7.34
C CYS A 165 2.71 4.83 -6.27
N LEU A 166 2.10 4.96 -5.08
CA LEU A 166 2.68 5.70 -3.95
C LEU A 166 4.03 5.12 -3.49
N ALA A 167 4.18 3.80 -3.55
CA ALA A 167 5.43 3.13 -3.18
C ALA A 167 6.52 3.30 -4.24
N LYS A 168 6.16 3.13 -5.52
CA LYS A 168 7.12 3.19 -6.65
C LYS A 168 7.45 4.61 -7.11
N LYS A 169 6.54 5.56 -6.89
CA LYS A 169 6.62 6.97 -7.33
C LYS A 169 6.94 7.11 -8.83
N PRO A 170 6.08 6.59 -9.72
CA PRO A 170 6.28 6.75 -11.16
C PRO A 170 6.10 8.21 -11.59
N ASP A 171 6.76 8.60 -12.69
CA ASP A 171 6.64 9.95 -13.25
C ASP A 171 5.27 10.21 -13.91
N LEU A 172 4.60 9.16 -14.37
CA LEU A 172 3.28 9.19 -15.02
C LEU A 172 2.45 7.97 -14.64
N ILE A 173 1.20 8.19 -14.27
CA ILE A 173 0.20 7.17 -13.99
C ILE A 173 -0.89 7.26 -15.05
N VAL A 174 -1.22 6.12 -15.68
CA VAL A 174 -2.29 6.05 -16.68
C VAL A 174 -3.42 5.18 -16.14
N LEU A 175 -4.62 5.74 -16.08
CA LEU A 175 -5.84 5.07 -15.65
C LEU A 175 -6.78 4.93 -16.86
N ASP A 176 -6.90 3.73 -17.39
CA ASP A 176 -7.81 3.42 -18.50
C ASP A 176 -9.17 2.95 -17.98
N ASP A 177 -10.16 3.81 -18.13
CA ASP A 177 -11.54 3.67 -17.71
C ASP A 177 -11.73 3.13 -16.27
N PRO A 178 -11.10 3.78 -15.27
CA PRO A 178 -10.99 3.23 -13.92
C PRO A 178 -12.32 3.15 -13.17
N ILE A 179 -13.40 3.75 -13.67
CA ILE A 179 -14.64 3.94 -12.89
C ILE A 179 -15.92 3.44 -13.57
N SER A 180 -15.85 2.91 -14.79
CA SER A 180 -17.05 2.55 -15.55
C SER A 180 -17.83 1.38 -14.95
N SER A 181 -17.15 0.53 -14.18
CA SER A 181 -17.76 -0.63 -13.52
C SER A 181 -18.56 -0.32 -12.25
N PHE A 182 -18.65 0.94 -11.83
CA PHE A 182 -19.22 1.32 -10.54
C PHE A 182 -20.58 2.01 -10.68
N ASP A 183 -21.39 1.91 -9.62
CA ASP A 183 -22.60 2.73 -9.49
C ASP A 183 -22.24 4.20 -9.20
N LYS A 184 -23.18 5.12 -9.41
CA LYS A 184 -22.94 6.57 -9.31
C LYS A 184 -22.29 6.98 -7.98
N ASN A 185 -22.74 6.40 -6.87
CA ASN A 185 -22.22 6.73 -5.54
C ASN A 185 -20.78 6.24 -5.36
N LYS A 186 -20.46 5.03 -5.84
CA LYS A 186 -19.11 4.46 -5.77
C LYS A 186 -18.11 5.16 -6.67
N LYS A 187 -18.53 5.65 -7.86
CA LYS A 187 -17.65 6.44 -8.75
C LYS A 187 -17.08 7.67 -8.03
N TYR A 188 -17.96 8.43 -7.38
CA TYR A 188 -17.55 9.58 -6.59
C TYR A 188 -16.60 9.20 -5.45
N ALA A 189 -16.91 8.13 -4.70
CA ALA A 189 -16.05 7.66 -3.61
C ALA A 189 -14.64 7.25 -4.10
N ILE A 190 -14.54 6.63 -5.27
CA ILE A 190 -13.25 6.24 -5.87
C ILE A 190 -12.45 7.47 -6.29
N LEU A 191 -13.08 8.44 -6.96
CA LEU A 191 -12.40 9.68 -7.35
C LEU A 191 -11.95 10.51 -6.15
N GLU A 192 -12.77 10.54 -5.09
CA GLU A 192 -12.45 11.20 -3.83
C GLU A 192 -11.24 10.53 -3.16
N MET A 193 -11.23 9.20 -3.07
CA MET A 193 -10.08 8.45 -2.56
C MET A 193 -8.81 8.71 -3.39
N LEU A 194 -8.91 8.63 -4.73
CA LEU A 194 -7.75 8.72 -5.62
C LEU A 194 -7.12 10.11 -5.64
N PHE A 195 -7.91 11.18 -5.49
CA PHE A 195 -7.42 12.54 -5.76
C PHE A 195 -7.69 13.58 -4.67
N ARG A 196 -8.51 13.28 -3.65
CA ARG A 196 -8.91 14.26 -2.62
C ARG A 196 -8.41 13.96 -1.21
N GLY A 197 -7.89 12.76 -0.98
CA GLY A 197 -7.21 12.41 0.27
C GLY A 197 -5.99 13.28 0.58
N LYS A 198 -5.32 12.97 1.69
CA LYS A 198 -4.00 13.57 1.99
C LYS A 198 -2.99 13.09 0.93
N PRO A 199 -2.07 13.95 0.44
CA PRO A 199 -1.11 13.58 -0.62
C PRO A 199 -0.29 12.33 -0.33
N GLU A 200 0.00 12.03 0.94
CA GLU A 200 0.69 10.80 1.35
C GLU A 200 -0.12 9.50 1.17
N ASN A 201 -1.42 9.59 0.87
CA ASN A 201 -2.35 8.47 0.82
C ASN A 201 -3.20 8.43 -0.46
N CYS A 202 -2.94 9.31 -1.44
CA CYS A 202 -3.67 9.39 -2.69
C CYS A 202 -2.76 9.93 -3.81
N LEU A 203 -3.20 9.86 -5.06
CA LEU A 203 -2.42 10.30 -6.24
C LEU A 203 -2.40 11.83 -6.42
N LYS A 204 -2.64 12.57 -5.33
CA LYS A 204 -2.65 14.03 -5.38
C LYS A 204 -1.22 14.55 -5.50
N SER A 205 -0.98 15.40 -6.48
CA SER A 205 0.33 15.94 -6.88
C SER A 205 1.19 14.99 -7.73
N ASP A 206 0.66 13.81 -8.09
CA ASP A 206 1.26 12.96 -9.11
C ASP A 206 0.72 13.34 -10.50
N THR A 207 1.50 13.06 -11.54
CA THR A 207 1.03 13.24 -12.93
C THR A 207 0.15 12.06 -13.30
N VAL A 208 -1.16 12.29 -13.42
CA VAL A 208 -2.13 11.24 -13.75
C VAL A 208 -2.89 11.57 -15.03
N LEU A 209 -2.85 10.66 -16.00
CA LEU A 209 -3.70 10.65 -17.18
C LEU A 209 -4.86 9.68 -16.95
N MET A 210 -6.08 10.21 -16.84
CA MET A 210 -7.28 9.39 -16.75
C MET A 210 -8.05 9.43 -18.07
N LEU A 211 -8.27 8.27 -18.67
CA LEU A 211 -9.10 8.09 -19.85
C LEU A 211 -10.43 7.50 -19.40
N THR A 212 -11.55 8.10 -19.79
CA THR A 212 -12.86 7.53 -19.49
C THR A 212 -13.88 7.98 -20.54
N HIS A 213 -14.92 7.18 -20.71
CA HIS A 213 -16.08 7.53 -21.51
C HIS A 213 -17.21 8.15 -20.67
N ASP A 214 -17.02 8.23 -19.35
CA ASP A 214 -17.99 8.77 -18.41
C ASP A 214 -17.87 10.30 -18.27
N VAL A 215 -19.02 10.98 -18.21
CA VAL A 215 -19.11 12.43 -18.04
C VAL A 215 -19.28 12.83 -16.57
N GLU A 216 -19.75 11.92 -15.71
CA GLU A 216 -19.97 12.17 -14.27
C GLU A 216 -18.70 12.70 -13.56
N PRO A 217 -17.49 12.14 -13.75
CA PRO A 217 -16.26 12.64 -13.12
C PRO A 217 -15.91 14.05 -13.57
N ILE A 218 -16.17 14.35 -14.84
CA ILE A 218 -15.88 15.65 -15.44
C ILE A 218 -16.81 16.68 -14.82
N ILE A 219 -18.10 16.35 -14.65
CA ILE A 219 -19.06 17.22 -13.95
C ILE A 219 -18.62 17.47 -12.50
N ASP A 220 -18.24 16.42 -11.78
CA ASP A 220 -17.85 16.53 -10.38
C ASP A 220 -16.57 17.36 -10.21
N THR A 221 -15.56 17.16 -11.04
CA THR A 221 -14.25 17.82 -10.92
C THR A 221 -14.22 19.22 -11.55
N VAL A 222 -14.75 19.39 -12.77
CA VAL A 222 -14.69 20.65 -13.52
C VAL A 222 -15.77 21.63 -13.08
N LYS A 223 -16.98 21.17 -12.71
CA LYS A 223 -18.10 22.05 -12.32
C LYS A 223 -18.31 22.10 -10.81
N ALA A 224 -18.64 20.96 -10.18
CA ALA A 224 -19.10 20.95 -8.79
C ALA A 224 -17.97 21.26 -7.78
N LEU A 225 -16.79 20.65 -7.94
CA LEU A 225 -15.65 20.76 -7.03
C LEU A 225 -14.51 21.60 -7.61
N SER A 226 -14.84 22.47 -8.55
CA SER A 226 -13.85 23.23 -9.32
C SER A 226 -12.88 24.08 -8.51
N ASN A 227 -13.29 24.56 -7.33
CA ASN A 227 -12.42 25.31 -6.42
C ASN A 227 -11.40 24.40 -5.71
N GLN A 228 -11.68 23.11 -5.57
CA GLN A 228 -10.81 22.14 -4.90
C GLN A 228 -9.76 21.53 -5.83
N PHE A 229 -10.02 21.55 -7.14
CA PHE A 229 -9.10 21.11 -8.20
C PHE A 229 -8.52 22.27 -9.01
N TYR A 230 -8.63 23.49 -8.49
CA TYR A 230 -8.26 24.70 -9.23
C TYR A 230 -6.79 24.65 -9.67
N ASN A 231 -6.57 24.78 -10.98
CA ASN A 231 -5.27 24.67 -11.66
C ASN A 231 -4.52 23.34 -11.49
N GLN A 232 -5.20 22.27 -11.06
CA GLN A 232 -4.60 20.93 -10.89
C GLN A 232 -5.19 19.88 -11.84
N LEU A 233 -6.17 20.26 -12.66
CA LEU A 233 -6.87 19.37 -13.58
C LEU A 233 -7.02 20.04 -14.95
N SER A 234 -6.72 19.28 -16.00
CA SER A 234 -7.10 19.60 -17.37
C SER A 234 -8.08 18.52 -17.84
N ALA A 235 -9.19 18.93 -18.44
CA ALA A 235 -10.18 18.02 -18.99
C ALA A 235 -10.32 18.30 -20.49
N SER A 236 -10.28 17.24 -21.30
CA SER A 236 -10.36 17.33 -22.74
C SER A 236 -11.24 16.23 -23.31
N TYR A 237 -12.03 16.58 -24.33
CA TYR A 237 -12.81 15.66 -25.13
C TYR A 237 -12.02 15.30 -26.40
N LEU A 238 -11.81 14.01 -26.62
CA LEU A 238 -11.19 13.51 -27.83
C LEU A 238 -12.27 13.24 -28.89
N ARG A 239 -12.17 13.93 -30.02
CA ARG A 239 -13.08 13.77 -31.16
C ARG A 239 -12.35 13.16 -32.33
N TYR A 240 -12.88 12.07 -32.87
CA TYR A 240 -12.44 11.52 -34.15
C TYR A 240 -13.37 12.01 -35.27
N SER A 241 -12.80 12.65 -36.30
CA SER A 241 -13.54 13.02 -37.50
C SER A 241 -12.61 13.08 -38.70
N LEU A 242 -13.08 12.60 -39.87
CA LEU A 242 -12.33 12.65 -41.14
C LEU A 242 -10.91 12.06 -41.03
N GLY A 243 -10.73 10.97 -40.27
CA GLY A 243 -9.43 10.31 -40.13
C GLY A 243 -8.47 10.96 -39.12
N THR A 244 -8.86 12.05 -38.46
CA THR A 244 -8.00 12.78 -37.50
C THR A 244 -8.64 12.78 -36.11
N VAL A 245 -7.83 12.57 -35.07
CA VAL A 245 -8.23 12.77 -33.67
C VAL A 245 -7.84 14.19 -33.26
N SER A 246 -8.82 14.96 -32.81
CA SER A 246 -8.62 16.31 -32.27
C SER A 246 -8.99 16.36 -30.80
N GLU A 247 -8.20 17.07 -30.00
CA GLU A 247 -8.45 17.33 -28.59
C GLU A 247 -9.18 18.67 -28.42
N LEU A 248 -10.28 18.67 -27.66
CA LEU A 248 -11.09 19.85 -27.36
C LEU A 248 -11.16 20.04 -25.85
N THR A 249 -10.60 21.13 -25.32
CA THR A 249 -10.65 21.44 -23.89
C THR A 249 -12.11 21.60 -23.42
N ILE A 250 -12.43 20.98 -22.27
CA ILE A 250 -13.74 21.07 -21.63
C ILE A 250 -13.68 22.16 -20.55
N SER A 251 -14.46 23.21 -20.73
CA SER A 251 -14.62 24.28 -19.75
C SER A 251 -15.88 24.10 -18.90
N LYS A 252 -16.04 24.92 -17.84
CA LYS A 252 -17.25 24.91 -17.00
C LYS A 252 -18.52 25.24 -17.79
N ASP A 253 -18.41 26.11 -18.79
CA ASP A 253 -19.53 26.61 -19.57
C ASP A 253 -20.02 25.58 -20.60
N ASP A 254 -19.18 24.60 -20.94
CA ASP A 254 -19.54 23.48 -21.80
C ASP A 254 -20.43 22.46 -21.08
N LEU A 255 -20.32 22.37 -19.75
CA LEU A 255 -21.08 21.45 -18.91
C LEU A 255 -22.45 22.05 -18.57
N LYS A 256 -23.43 21.83 -19.44
CA LYS A 256 -24.79 22.38 -19.30
C LYS A 256 -25.74 21.39 -18.64
N THR A 257 -26.65 21.90 -17.80
CA THR A 257 -27.77 21.11 -17.30
C THR A 257 -28.73 20.80 -18.45
N PHE A 258 -29.52 19.75 -18.29
CA PHE A 258 -30.49 19.39 -19.33
C PHE A 258 -31.49 20.51 -19.62
N THR A 259 -31.95 21.23 -18.59
CA THR A 259 -32.82 22.41 -18.73
C THR A 259 -32.16 23.53 -19.55
N GLN A 260 -30.87 23.79 -19.32
CA GLN A 260 -30.11 24.76 -20.11
C GLN A 260 -29.98 24.33 -21.58
N ILE A 261 -29.82 23.02 -21.83
CA ILE A 261 -29.77 22.46 -23.18
C ILE A 261 -31.13 22.62 -23.89
N CYS A 262 -32.24 22.26 -23.23
CA CYS A 262 -33.59 22.46 -23.75
C CYS A 262 -33.83 23.92 -24.13
N ASN A 263 -33.59 24.85 -23.20
CA ASN A 263 -33.78 26.28 -23.45
C ASN A 263 -32.90 26.78 -24.62
N SER A 264 -31.65 26.30 -24.70
CA SER A 264 -30.76 26.68 -25.80
C SER A 264 -31.23 26.17 -27.17
N ILE A 265 -31.87 25.00 -27.23
CA ILE A 265 -32.36 24.40 -28.48
C ILE A 265 -33.68 25.04 -28.90
N LEU A 266 -34.58 25.27 -27.95
CA LEU A 266 -35.85 25.95 -28.21
C LEU A 266 -35.64 27.36 -28.77
N ASN A 267 -34.63 28.08 -28.28
CA ASN A 267 -34.27 29.42 -28.74
C ASN A 267 -33.39 29.43 -30.00
N LYS A 268 -32.80 28.30 -30.40
CA LYS A 268 -31.98 28.21 -31.62
C LYS A 268 -32.85 28.09 -32.85
N ASP A 269 -32.38 28.61 -33.98
CA ASP A 269 -32.99 28.30 -35.26
C ASP A 269 -32.54 26.90 -35.71
N CYS A 270 -33.39 25.91 -35.47
CA CYS A 270 -33.15 24.49 -35.73
C CYS A 270 -34.46 23.81 -36.12
N ASP A 271 -34.37 22.58 -36.63
CA ASP A 271 -35.51 21.80 -37.10
C ASP A 271 -36.64 21.79 -36.05
N VAL A 272 -37.86 22.06 -36.50
CA VAL A 272 -39.07 22.05 -35.66
C VAL A 272 -39.23 20.70 -34.95
N ILE A 273 -38.88 19.59 -35.61
CA ILE A 273 -38.93 18.26 -35.00
C ILE A 273 -37.99 18.16 -33.80
N LEU A 274 -36.74 18.65 -33.94
CA LEU A 274 -35.78 18.71 -32.84
C LEU A 274 -36.33 19.56 -31.68
N LYS A 275 -36.91 20.73 -31.98
CA LYS A 275 -37.53 21.57 -30.94
C LYS A 275 -38.64 20.86 -30.19
N LEU A 276 -39.53 20.16 -30.89
CA LEU A 276 -40.63 19.42 -30.27
C LEU A 276 -40.13 18.26 -29.39
N ILE A 277 -39.09 17.53 -29.82
CA ILE A 277 -38.46 16.47 -29.01
C ILE A 277 -37.89 17.05 -27.71
N TYR A 278 -37.14 18.14 -27.80
CA TYR A 278 -36.55 18.77 -26.61
C TYR A 278 -37.60 19.48 -25.73
N LEU A 279 -38.69 19.97 -26.31
CA LEU A 279 -39.82 20.54 -25.58
C LEU A 279 -40.54 19.48 -24.77
N ARG A 280 -40.89 18.34 -25.38
CA ARG A 280 -41.48 17.19 -24.69
C ARG A 280 -40.60 16.75 -23.52
N ARG A 281 -39.31 16.59 -23.77
CA ARG A 281 -38.36 16.12 -22.76
C ARG A 281 -38.14 17.15 -21.63
N ASN A 282 -38.34 18.45 -21.91
CA ASN A 282 -38.34 19.48 -20.87
C ASN A 282 -39.54 19.31 -19.92
N TYR A 283 -40.74 19.06 -20.46
CA TYR A 283 -41.94 18.77 -19.67
C TYR A 283 -41.80 17.49 -18.83
N GLU A 284 -41.19 16.43 -19.39
CA GLU A 284 -40.89 15.18 -18.65
C GLU A 284 -40.00 15.43 -17.42
N ILE A 285 -39.04 16.35 -17.53
CA ILE A 285 -38.08 16.65 -16.45
C ILE A 285 -38.68 17.57 -15.39
N LEU A 286 -39.59 18.45 -15.80
CA LEU A 286 -40.35 19.28 -14.87
C LEU A 286 -41.49 18.50 -14.19
N ASP A 287 -41.69 17.24 -14.58
CA ASP A 287 -42.82 16.37 -14.22
C ASP A 287 -44.20 17.01 -14.48
N ASP A 288 -44.23 17.92 -15.45
CA ASP A 288 -45.42 18.63 -15.91
C ASP A 288 -46.02 17.89 -17.11
N ARG A 289 -46.99 17.01 -16.82
CA ARG A 289 -47.59 16.07 -17.80
C ARG A 289 -49.00 16.47 -18.24
N GLU A 290 -49.28 17.77 -18.19
CA GLU A 290 -50.56 18.36 -18.58
C GLU A 290 -50.77 18.35 -20.11
N ASP A 291 -51.74 19.13 -20.60
CA ASP A 291 -52.21 19.09 -21.98
C ASP A 291 -51.10 19.29 -23.02
N ALA A 292 -50.15 20.20 -22.76
CA ALA A 292 -49.03 20.46 -23.67
C ALA A 292 -48.14 19.23 -23.85
N TYR A 293 -47.86 18.50 -22.77
CA TYR A 293 -47.09 17.26 -22.84
C TYR A 293 -47.85 16.15 -23.57
N GLN A 294 -49.17 16.03 -23.34
CA GLN A 294 -50.00 15.01 -24.00
C GLN A 294 -50.07 15.25 -25.52
N VAL A 295 -50.22 16.49 -25.96
CA VAL A 295 -50.21 16.84 -27.38
C VAL A 295 -48.87 16.47 -28.02
N LEU A 296 -47.75 16.82 -27.37
CA LEU A 296 -46.41 16.49 -27.85
C LEU A 296 -46.13 14.98 -27.85
N SER A 297 -46.68 14.24 -26.90
CA SER A 297 -46.51 12.79 -26.80
C SER A 297 -47.32 12.01 -27.83
N ASN A 298 -48.43 12.57 -28.31
CA ASN A 298 -49.24 11.97 -29.37
C ASN A 298 -48.74 12.31 -30.79
N LEU A 299 -47.84 13.29 -30.93
CA LEU A 299 -47.22 13.68 -32.20
C LEU A 299 -46.03 12.77 -32.58
N PHE A 300 -45.46 12.00 -31.63
CA PHE A 300 -44.28 11.12 -31.82
C PHE A 300 -44.41 9.79 -31.07
#